data_AF-A0A1V4QG76-F1
#
_entry.id   AF-A0A1V4QG76-F1
#
_cell.length_a   1.000
_cell.length_b   1.000
_cell.length_c   1.000
_cell.angle_alpha   90.00
_cell.angle_beta   90.00
_cell.angle_gamma   90.00
#
_symmetry.space_group_name_H-M   'P 1'
#
loop_
_entity.id
_entity.type
_entity.pdbx_description
1 polymer ?
#
loop_
_entity_poly.entity_id
_entity_poly.type
_entity_poly.pdbx_seq_one_letter_code
_entity_poly.pdbx_strand_id
1 'polypeptide(L)'
;MRHLEKEDVQQKLPEVIGWLKKRKSIPNENEEKFRREIINVLGKLGDNSAVIPLSEILNEGALFKANLLIRTKEAALNALAEIGTPEAIEALNQATQHKDQFVASTAQKVLKKFEKETAESP
;
A
#
# COMPACT_ATOMS: atom_id res chain seq x y z
N MET A 1 18.21 -22.07 -5.61
CA MET A 1 17.60 -20.77 -5.22
C MET A 1 17.04 -20.95 -3.83
N ARG A 2 17.50 -20.19 -2.83
CA ARG A 2 16.98 -20.32 -1.46
C ARG A 2 15.50 -19.94 -1.48
N HIS A 3 14.63 -20.87 -1.09
CA HIS A 3 13.26 -20.53 -0.69
C HIS A 3 13.39 -19.52 0.45
N LEU A 4 12.93 -18.30 0.23
CA LEU A 4 12.69 -17.34 1.30
C LEU A 4 11.42 -17.83 1.98
N GLU A 5 11.56 -18.47 3.13
CA GLU A 5 10.41 -18.84 3.95
C GLU A 5 9.68 -17.57 4.40
N LYS A 6 8.37 -17.65 4.63
CA LYS A 6 7.58 -16.48 5.08
C LYS A 6 8.19 -15.86 6.34
N GLU A 7 8.78 -16.66 7.22
CA GLU A 7 9.46 -16.17 8.42
C GLU A 7 10.70 -15.29 8.12
N ASP A 8 11.47 -15.60 7.08
CA ASP A 8 12.64 -14.81 6.69
C ASP A 8 12.24 -13.42 6.15
N VAL A 9 11.08 -13.36 5.48
CA VAL A 9 10.51 -12.11 4.97
C VAL A 9 9.94 -11.27 6.12
N GLN A 10 9.30 -11.92 7.10
CA GLN A 10 8.78 -11.27 8.30
C GLN A 10 9.89 -10.68 9.19
N GLN A 11 11.04 -11.34 9.33
CA GLN A 11 12.17 -10.79 10.10
C GLN A 11 12.71 -9.49 9.50
N LYS A 12 12.64 -9.33 8.18
CA LYS A 12 13.07 -8.11 7.47
C LYS A 12 11.97 -7.07 7.36
N LEU A 13 10.73 -7.42 7.71
CA LEU A 13 9.58 -6.54 7.60
C LEU A 13 9.75 -5.19 8.32
N PRO A 14 10.27 -5.13 9.56
CA PRO A 14 10.51 -3.84 10.23
C PRO A 14 11.52 -2.97 9.49
N GLU A 15 12.56 -3.57 8.91
CA GLU A 15 13.56 -2.86 8.12
C GLU A 15 12.93 -2.29 6.84
N VAL A 16 12.16 -3.11 6.13
CA VAL A 16 11.46 -2.75 4.90
C VAL A 16 10.43 -1.63 5.14
N ILE A 17 9.67 -1.71 6.24
CA ILE A 17 8.79 -0.62 6.68
C ILE A 17 9.59 0.64 7.01
N GLY A 18 10.77 0.49 7.62
CA GLY A 18 11.69 1.60 7.86
C GLY A 18 12.12 2.31 6.57
N TRP A 19 12.42 1.56 5.50
CA TRP A 19 12.73 2.12 4.19
C TRP A 19 11.53 2.85 3.57
N LEU A 20 10.32 2.33 3.74
CA LEU A 20 9.09 2.95 3.25
C LEU A 20 8.85 4.34 3.86
N LYS A 21 9.20 4.50 5.15
CA LYS A 21 9.08 5.76 5.92
C LYS A 21 10.20 6.76 5.63
N LYS A 22 11.37 6.29 5.18
CA LYS A 22 12.50 7.15 4.79
C LYS A 22 12.26 7.77 3.42
N ARG A 23 11.35 8.75 3.38
CA ARG A 23 11.03 9.51 2.17
C ARG A 23 11.75 10.87 2.17
N LYS A 24 12.32 11.26 1.03
CA LYS A 24 12.86 12.61 0.85
C LYS A 24 11.76 13.66 0.70
N SER A 25 12.07 14.90 1.09
CA SER A 25 11.15 16.04 0.94
C SER A 25 10.80 16.34 -0.52
N ILE A 26 11.67 16.00 -1.47
CA ILE A 26 11.43 16.12 -2.91
C ILE A 26 11.45 14.71 -3.51
N PRO A 27 10.29 14.18 -3.94
CA PRO A 27 10.23 12.86 -4.53
C PRO A 27 10.94 12.83 -5.89
N ASN A 28 11.56 11.69 -6.19
CA ASN A 28 12.12 11.39 -7.50
C ASN A 28 11.63 10.02 -7.99
N GLU A 29 11.67 9.79 -9.31
CA GLU A 29 11.08 8.60 -9.91
C GLU A 29 11.71 7.30 -9.40
N ASN A 30 13.04 7.25 -9.24
CA ASN A 30 13.73 6.04 -8.81
C ASN A 30 13.35 5.64 -7.38
N GLU A 31 13.28 6.63 -6.48
CA GLU A 31 12.87 6.42 -5.09
C GLU A 31 11.40 6.00 -5.01
N GLU A 32 10.48 6.70 -5.68
CA GLU A 32 9.07 6.34 -5.68
C GLU A 32 8.83 4.97 -6.35
N LYS A 33 9.61 4.61 -7.37
CA LYS A 33 9.58 3.27 -7.97
C LYS A 33 9.98 2.20 -6.96
N PHE A 34 11.08 2.41 -6.24
CA PHE A 34 11.53 1.49 -5.20
C PHE A 34 10.50 1.37 -4.06
N ARG A 35 9.88 2.49 -3.65
CA ARG A 35 8.79 2.47 -2.66
C ARG A 35 7.60 1.65 -3.13
N ARG A 36 7.18 1.78 -4.40
CA ARG A 36 6.11 0.94 -4.99
C ARG A 36 6.46 -0.54 -4.99
N GLU A 37 7.71 -0.90 -5.27
CA GLU A 37 8.18 -2.29 -5.18
C GLU A 37 8.07 -2.83 -3.75
N ILE A 38 8.46 -2.04 -2.75
CA ILE A 38 8.28 -2.38 -1.33
C ILE A 38 6.79 -2.56 -1.01
N ILE A 39 5.93 -1.62 -1.39
CA ILE A 39 4.48 -1.68 -1.15
C ILE A 39 3.87 -2.96 -1.72
N ASN A 40 4.24 -3.32 -2.96
CA ASN A 40 3.76 -4.55 -3.59
C ASN A 40 4.23 -5.81 -2.85
N VAL A 41 5.45 -5.81 -2.30
CA VAL A 41 5.94 -6.93 -1.47
C VAL A 41 5.13 -7.03 -0.18
N LEU A 42 4.81 -5.89 0.46
CA LEU A 42 4.00 -5.86 1.68
C LEU A 42 2.58 -6.39 1.43
N GLY A 43 1.96 -6.01 0.30
CA GLY A 43 0.65 -6.53 -0.12
C GLY A 43 0.65 -8.04 -0.22
N LYS A 44 1.59 -8.60 -0.99
CA LYS A 44 1.74 -10.06 -1.18
C LYS A 44 2.11 -10.83 0.07
N LEU A 45 2.79 -10.20 1.03
CA LEU A 45 3.12 -10.84 2.29
C LEU A 45 1.85 -11.08 3.12
N GLY A 46 0.87 -10.18 3.02
CA GLY A 46 -0.39 -10.28 3.75
C GLY A 46 -0.27 -10.03 5.26
N ASP A 47 0.82 -9.39 5.69
CA ASP A 47 1.08 -9.16 7.11
C ASP A 47 0.36 -7.91 7.61
N ASN A 48 -0.45 -8.08 8.66
CA ASN A 48 -1.28 -7.01 9.21
C ASN A 48 -0.46 -5.82 9.75
N SER A 49 0.81 -6.03 10.12
CA SER A 49 1.68 -4.94 10.58
C SER A 49 1.99 -3.90 9.49
N ALA A 50 1.75 -4.22 8.22
CA ALA A 50 1.90 -3.28 7.11
C ALA A 50 0.69 -2.33 6.93
N VAL A 51 -0.46 -2.61 7.55
CA VAL A 51 -1.70 -1.83 7.34
C VAL A 51 -1.54 -0.36 7.73
N ILE A 52 -0.97 -0.09 8.90
CA ILE A 52 -0.76 1.29 9.37
C ILE A 52 0.23 2.03 8.46
N PRO A 53 1.45 1.51 8.18
CA PRO A 53 2.38 2.14 7.24
C PRO A 53 1.80 2.40 5.85
N LEU A 54 0.99 1.48 5.31
CA LEU A 54 0.35 1.66 4.01
C LEU A 54 -0.73 2.76 4.04
N SER A 55 -1.48 2.84 5.14
CA SER A 55 -2.48 3.91 5.35
C SER A 55 -1.84 5.30 5.49
N GLU A 56 -0.66 5.39 6.12
CA GLU A 56 0.10 6.63 6.24
C GLU A 56 0.46 7.22 4.85
N ILE A 57 0.78 6.37 3.86
CA ILE A 57 1.14 6.79 2.50
C ILE A 57 0.01 7.54 1.80
N LEU A 58 -1.25 7.19 2.06
CA LEU A 58 -2.41 7.82 1.44
C LEU A 58 -2.51 9.32 1.78
N ASN A 59 -1.99 9.68 2.96
CA ASN A 59 -1.96 11.04 3.48
C ASN A 59 -0.71 11.83 3.03
N GLU A 60 0.24 11.20 2.34
CA GLU A 60 1.45 11.87 1.90
C GLU A 60 1.17 12.95 0.85
N GLY A 61 1.93 14.04 0.95
CA GLY A 61 1.94 15.15 0.01
C GLY A 61 3.36 15.49 -0.45
N ALA A 62 3.46 16.23 -1.54
CA ALA A 62 4.71 16.81 -2.02
C ALA A 62 4.47 18.21 -2.56
N LEU A 63 5.37 19.14 -2.25
CA LEU A 63 5.35 20.50 -2.84
C LEU A 63 5.74 20.49 -4.32
N PHE A 64 6.58 19.54 -4.73
CA PHE A 64 7.04 19.36 -6.11
C PHE A 64 6.85 17.91 -6.54
N LYS A 65 6.54 17.70 -7.82
CA LYS A 65 6.36 16.36 -8.42
C LYS A 65 5.32 15.49 -7.70
N ALA A 66 4.23 16.10 -7.20
CA ALA A 66 3.13 15.40 -6.52
C ALA A 66 2.52 14.26 -7.35
N ASN A 67 2.57 14.38 -8.68
CA ASN A 67 2.10 13.36 -9.63
C ASN A 67 2.78 11.99 -9.42
N LEU A 68 4.02 11.97 -8.90
CA LEU A 68 4.73 10.73 -8.59
C LEU A 68 4.08 9.96 -7.44
N LEU A 69 3.45 10.67 -6.51
CA LEU A 69 2.76 10.06 -5.36
C LEU A 69 1.46 9.40 -5.76
N ILE A 70 0.82 9.82 -6.86
CA ILE A 70 -0.45 9.24 -7.34
C ILE A 70 -0.30 7.72 -7.50
N ARG A 71 0.75 7.29 -8.19
CA ARG A 71 1.05 5.87 -8.40
C ARG A 71 1.42 5.14 -7.10
N THR A 72 2.08 5.83 -6.18
CA THR A 72 2.46 5.26 -4.88
C THR A 72 1.24 5.05 -3.98
N LYS A 73 0.30 6.00 -3.96
CA LYS A 73 -0.98 5.88 -3.24
C LYS A 73 -1.86 4.78 -3.82
N GLU A 74 -1.93 4.67 -5.15
CA GLU A 74 -2.64 3.57 -5.81
C GLU A 74 -2.05 2.21 -5.44
N ALA A 75 -0.72 2.08 -5.44
CA ALA A 75 -0.05 0.86 -4.98
C ALA A 75 -0.41 0.54 -3.52
N ALA A 76 -0.45 1.54 -2.63
CA ALA A 76 -0.79 1.33 -1.23
C ALA A 76 -2.23 0.84 -1.04
N LEU A 77 -3.19 1.39 -1.79
CA LEU A 77 -4.57 0.91 -1.80
C LEU A 77 -4.68 -0.53 -2.30
N ASN A 78 -4.00 -0.87 -3.40
CA ASN A 78 -3.99 -2.25 -3.90
C ASN A 78 -3.35 -3.21 -2.88
N ALA A 79 -2.24 -2.81 -2.25
CA ALA A 79 -1.58 -3.62 -1.23
C ALA A 79 -2.47 -3.88 -0.01
N LEU A 80 -3.25 -2.89 0.44
CA LEU A 80 -4.24 -3.09 1.51
C LEU A 80 -5.31 -4.12 1.10
N ALA A 81 -5.77 -4.10 -0.16
CA ALA A 81 -6.73 -5.09 -0.65
C ALA A 81 -6.11 -6.49 -0.75
N GLU A 82 -4.84 -6.58 -1.20
CA GLU A 82 -4.10 -7.84 -1.23
C GLU A 82 -3.86 -8.43 0.16
N ILE A 83 -3.65 -7.58 1.19
CA ILE A 83 -3.55 -8.04 2.58
C ILE A 83 -4.86 -8.66 3.05
N GLY A 84 -6.00 -8.03 2.74
CA GLY A 84 -7.32 -8.63 2.92
C GLY A 84 -7.75 -8.90 4.37
N THR A 85 -6.96 -8.51 5.37
CA THR A 85 -7.35 -8.61 6.79
C THR A 85 -8.49 -7.65 7.10
N PRO A 86 -9.32 -7.92 8.13
CA PRO A 86 -10.38 -7.01 8.54
C PRO A 86 -9.90 -5.56 8.74
N GLU A 87 -8.71 -5.39 9.32
CA GLU A 87 -8.09 -4.07 9.52
C GLU A 87 -7.69 -3.41 8.20
N ALA A 88 -7.20 -4.18 7.22
CA ALA A 88 -6.83 -3.65 5.91
C ALA A 88 -8.07 -3.22 5.10
N ILE A 89 -9.15 -4.00 5.19
CA ILE A 89 -10.44 -3.65 4.55
C ILE A 89 -11.07 -2.43 5.22
N GLU A 90 -10.99 -2.32 6.55
CA GLU A 90 -11.43 -1.13 7.27
C GLU A 90 -10.61 0.12 6.87
N ALA A 91 -9.30 -0.01 6.73
CA ALA A 91 -8.46 1.08 6.22
C ALA A 91 -8.85 1.51 4.80
N LEU A 92 -9.19 0.56 3.92
CA LEU A 92 -9.71 0.87 2.58
C LEU A 92 -11.07 1.57 2.62
N ASN A 93 -11.98 1.12 3.48
CA ASN A 93 -13.28 1.77 3.68
C ASN A 93 -13.11 3.21 4.13
N GLN A 94 -12.23 3.47 5.09
CA GLN A 94 -11.88 4.83 5.52
C GLN A 94 -11.28 5.66 4.38
N ALA A 95 -10.44 5.04 3.54
CA ALA A 95 -9.86 5.70 2.38
C ALA A 95 -10.91 6.15 1.34
N THR A 96 -12.10 5.54 1.28
CA THR A 96 -13.19 6.00 0.40
C THR A 96 -13.75 7.37 0.76
N GLN A 97 -13.54 7.81 2.01
CA GLN A 97 -13.96 9.12 2.53
C GLN A 97 -12.78 10.10 2.62
N HIS A 98 -11.65 9.76 2.00
CA HIS A 98 -10.45 10.56 2.09
C HIS A 98 -10.61 11.92 1.36
N LYS A 99 -10.02 12.98 1.94
CA LYS A 99 -10.09 14.35 1.40
C LYS A 99 -9.49 14.51 -0.01
N ASP A 100 -8.50 13.68 -0.33
CA ASP A 100 -7.91 13.60 -1.67
C ASP A 100 -8.83 12.76 -2.56
N GLN A 101 -9.50 13.41 -3.52
CA GLN A 101 -10.47 12.76 -4.41
C GLN A 101 -9.87 11.61 -5.23
N PHE A 102 -8.57 11.67 -5.55
CA PHE A 102 -7.91 10.56 -6.23
C PHE A 102 -7.88 9.32 -5.33
N VAL A 103 -7.52 9.48 -4.06
CA VAL A 103 -7.52 8.39 -3.08
C VAL A 103 -8.93 7.85 -2.88
N ALA A 104 -9.92 8.71 -2.64
CA ALA A 104 -11.30 8.31 -2.41
C ALA A 104 -11.88 7.50 -3.57
N SER A 105 -11.77 8.01 -4.79
CA SER A 105 -12.30 7.33 -5.99
C SER A 105 -11.55 6.04 -6.32
N THR A 106 -10.25 5.97 -6.02
CA THR A 106 -9.45 4.76 -6.25
C THR A 106 -9.76 3.70 -5.20
N ALA A 107 -9.91 4.07 -3.93
CA ALA A 107 -10.29 3.17 -2.85
C ALA A 107 -11.64 2.50 -3.14
N GLN A 108 -12.63 3.26 -3.61
CA GLN A 108 -13.93 2.71 -4.03
C GLN A 108 -13.80 1.68 -5.16
N LYS A 109 -12.95 1.96 -6.17
CA LYS A 109 -12.71 1.01 -7.27
C LYS A 109 -12.02 -0.26 -6.79
N VAL A 110 -11.03 -0.12 -5.91
CA VAL A 110 -10.28 -1.23 -5.33
C VAL A 110 -11.19 -2.11 -4.48
N LEU A 111 -12.01 -1.54 -3.60
CA LEU A 111 -12.99 -2.29 -2.80
C LEU A 111 -14.00 -3.04 -3.67
N LYS A 112 -14.59 -2.37 -4.67
CA LYS A 112 -15.53 -3.02 -5.59
C LYS A 112 -14.89 -4.21 -6.32
N LYS A 113 -13.61 -4.09 -6.69
CA LYS A 113 -12.86 -5.18 -7.32
C LYS A 113 -12.62 -6.32 -6.32
N PHE A 114 -12.17 -6.00 -5.11
CA PHE A 114 -11.96 -6.97 -4.04
C PHE A 114 -13.24 -7.76 -3.73
N GLU A 115 -14.37 -7.08 -3.52
CA GLU A 115 -15.67 -7.72 -3.27
C GLU A 115 -16.08 -8.67 -4.39
N LYS A 116 -15.86 -8.27 -5.65
CA LYS A 116 -16.12 -9.11 -6.82
C LYS A 116 -15.24 -10.36 -6.81
N GLU A 117 -13.93 -10.20 -6.57
CA GLU A 117 -12.97 -11.31 -6.54
C GLU A 117 -13.26 -12.28 -5.38
N THR A 118 -13.67 -11.77 -4.21
CA THR A 118 -14.07 -12.60 -3.07
C THR A 118 -15.41 -13.31 -3.30
N ALA A 119 -16.35 -12.70 -4.02
CA ALA A 119 -17.64 -13.30 -4.34
C ALA A 119 -17.55 -14.38 -5.44
N GLU A 120 -16.56 -14.29 -6.32
CA GLU A 120 -16.30 -15.25 -7.39
C GLU A 120 -15.37 -16.40 -6.95
N SER A 121 -14.80 -16.34 -5.74
CA SER A 121 -14.00 -17.41 -5.15
C SER A 121 -14.93 -18.36 -4.34
N PRO A 122 -15.07 -19.65 -4.73
CA PRO A 122 -16.02 -20.59 -4.09
C PRO A 122 -15.63 -21.04 -2.68
#